data_AF-A0A7V1LF01-F1
#
_entry.id   AF-A0A7V1LF01-F1
#
_cell.length_a   1.000
_cell.length_b   1.000
_cell.length_c   1.000
_cell.angle_alpha   90.00
_cell.angle_beta   90.00
_cell.angle_gamma   90.00
#
_symmetry.space_group_name_H-M   'P 1'
#
loop_
_entity.id
_entity.type
_entity.pdbx_description
1 polymer ?
#
loop_
_entity_poly.entity_id
_entity_poly.type
_entity_poly.pdbx_seq_one_letter_code
_entity_poly.pdbx_strand_id
1 'polypeptide(L)' 'MITKARIKRKIDRMPNEFLDKVYNYINNLTSSKKGMRKIHTYKLKGQFDDVNIRAKAYE' A
#
# COMPACT_ATOMS: atom_id res chain seq x y z
N MET A 1 21.67 -18.69 1.67
CA MET A 1 20.31 -18.81 1.06
C MET A 1 19.33 -19.35 2.09
N ILE A 2 18.22 -18.66 2.34
CA ILE A 2 17.13 -19.22 3.14
C ILE A 2 16.30 -20.12 2.21
N THR A 3 16.39 -21.43 2.39
CA THR A 3 15.64 -22.40 1.60
C THR A 3 14.18 -22.46 2.07
N LYS A 4 13.23 -22.58 1.14
CA LYS A 4 11.78 -22.76 1.43
C LYS A 4 11.53 -23.84 2.49
N ALA A 5 12.31 -24.92 2.46
CA ALA A 5 12.24 -26.01 3.44
C ALA A 5 12.49 -25.56 4.89
N ARG A 6 13.40 -24.60 5.11
CA ARG A 6 13.74 -24.10 6.45
C ARG A 6 12.65 -23.20 7.02
N ILE A 7 11.94 -22.48 6.16
CA ILE A 7 10.76 -21.67 6.54
C ILE A 7 9.59 -22.59 6.89
N LYS A 8 9.34 -23.62 6.06
CA LYS A 8 8.25 -24.58 6.30
C LYS A 8 8.38 -25.26 7.68
N ARG A 9 9.56 -25.79 8.02
CA ARG A 9 9.81 -26.39 9.35
C ARG A 9 9.61 -25.44 10.53
N LYS A 10 9.79 -24.13 10.34
CA LYS A 10 9.54 -23.13 11.40
C LYS A 10 8.04 -22.86 11.57
N ILE A 11 7.29 -22.88 10.48
CA ILE A 11 5.82 -22.74 10.49
C ILE A 11 5.20 -23.98 11.13
N ASP A 12 5.67 -25.18 10.76
CA ASP A 12 5.15 -26.45 11.30
C ASP A 12 5.39 -26.61 12.82
N ARG A 13 6.39 -25.91 13.38
CA ARG A 13 6.71 -25.89 14.81
C ARG A 13 5.99 -24.77 15.58
N MET A 14 5.22 -23.94 14.90
CA MET A 14 4.54 -22.80 15.50
C MET A 14 3.25 -23.25 16.20
N PRO A 15 2.93 -22.71 17.40
CA PRO A 15 1.65 -22.96 18.04
C PRO A 15 0.50 -22.39 17.20
N ASN A 16 -0.64 -23.09 17.17
CA ASN A 16 -1.80 -22.71 16.35
C ASN A 16 -2.33 -21.30 16.65
N GLU A 17 -2.14 -20.81 17.87
CA GLU A 17 -2.55 -19.45 18.29
C GLU A 17 -1.87 -18.31 17.49
N PHE A 18 -0.71 -18.58 16.90
CA PHE A 18 0.04 -17.61 16.12
C PHE A 18 -0.20 -17.73 14.62
N LEU A 19 -0.81 -18.83 14.15
CA LEU A 19 -1.10 -19.03 12.72
C LEU A 19 -2.03 -17.93 12.19
N ASP A 20 -3.08 -17.62 12.93
CA ASP A 20 -4.06 -16.59 12.53
C ASP A 20 -3.42 -15.19 12.47
N LYS A 21 -2.54 -14.87 13.43
CA LYS A 21 -1.82 -13.59 13.44
C LYS A 21 -0.87 -13.47 12.26
N VAL A 22 -0.15 -14.54 11.94
CA VAL A 22 0.77 -14.58 10.79
C VAL A 22 0.00 -14.52 9.48
N TYR A 23 -1.13 -15.24 9.37
CA TYR A 23 -2.00 -15.21 8.20
C TYR A 23 -2.55 -13.80 7.94
N ASN A 24 -3.08 -13.15 8.98
CA ASN A 24 -3.56 -11.77 8.89
C ASN A 24 -2.45 -10.79 8.52
N TYR A 25 -1.25 -10.95 9.10
CA TYR A 25 -0.10 -10.12 8.77
C TYR A 25 0.31 -10.25 7.29
N ILE A 26 0.40 -11.48 6.78
CA ILE A 26 0.75 -11.74 5.37
C ILE A 26 -0.30 -11.16 4.41
N ASN A 27 -1.59 -11.30 4.74
CA ASN A 27 -2.68 -10.75 3.92
C ASN A 27 -2.72 -9.21 3.95
N ASN A 28 -2.38 -8.60 5.07
CA ASN A 28 -2.30 -7.13 5.16
C ASN A 28 -1.11 -6.58 4.37
N LEU A 29 0.01 -7.31 4.34
CA LEU A 29 1.18 -6.98 3.53
C LEU A 29 0.89 -7.00 2.02
N THR A 30 0.06 -7.91 1.54
CA THR A 30 -0.33 -7.97 0.12
C THR A 30 -1.33 -6.88 -0.25
N SER A 31 -2.21 -6.48 0.66
CA SER A 31 -3.18 -5.40 0.46
C SER A 31 -2.54 -4.01 0.27
N SER A 32 -1.44 -3.73 0.99
CA SER A 32 -0.68 -2.48 0.85
C SER A 32 -0.08 -2.24 -0.55
N LYS A 33 -0.03 -3.26 -1.41
CA LYS A 33 0.49 -3.14 -2.80
C LYS A 33 -0.55 -2.70 -3.82
N LYS A 34 -1.81 -2.40 -3.44
CA LYS A 34 -2.65 -1.53 -4.27
C LYS A 34 -2.10 -0.11 -4.14
N GLY A 35 -0.97 0.11 -4.83
CA GLY A 35 -0.40 1.44 -5.00
C GLY A 35 -1.50 2.39 -5.45
N MET A 36 -1.52 3.58 -4.84
CA MET A 36 -2.41 4.68 -5.19
C MET A 36 -2.70 4.61 -6.68
N ARG A 37 -3.96 4.33 -7.05
CA ARG A 37 -4.37 4.45 -8.45
C ARG A 37 -4.01 5.88 -8.82
N LYS A 38 -2.97 6.03 -9.64
CA LYS A 38 -2.59 7.35 -10.18
C LYS A 38 -3.84 7.84 -10.88
N ILE A 39 -4.51 8.82 -10.27
CA ILE A 39 -5.62 9.50 -10.93
C ILE A 39 -4.99 10.07 -12.19
N HIS A 40 -5.41 9.56 -13.34
CA HIS A 40 -4.91 10.03 -14.61
C HIS A 40 -5.53 11.41 -14.85
N THR A 41 -4.91 12.43 -14.30
CA THR A 41 -5.27 13.82 -14.57
C THR A 41 -4.65 14.18 -15.90
N TYR A 42 -5.49 14.38 -16.92
CA TYR A 42 -5.06 15.08 -18.11
C TYR A 42 -4.60 16.47 -17.67
N LYS A 43 -3.31 16.77 -17.82
CA LYS A 43 -2.77 18.12 -17.65
C LYS A 43 -3.25 18.98 -18.82
N LEU A 44 -4.56 19.18 -18.91
CA LEU A 44 -5.16 20.20 -19.75
C LEU A 44 -4.73 21.49 -19.08
N LYS A 45 -3.69 22.15 -19.62
CA LYS A 45 -3.18 23.45 -19.14
C LYS A 45 -4.32 24.46 -19.10
N GLY A 46 -5.13 24.40 -18.06
CA GLY A 46 -6.34 25.17 -17.93
C GLY A 46 -5.98 26.61 -17.62
N GLN A 47 -6.89 27.53 -17.93
CA GLN A 47 -6.70 28.96 -17.66
C GLN A 47 -6.40 29.29 -16.18
N PHE A 48 -6.66 28.35 -15.27
CA PHE A 48 -6.48 28.50 -13.83
C PHE A 48 -5.47 27.54 -13.20
N ASP A 49 -4.75 26.72 -13.98
CA ASP A 49 -3.76 25.76 -13.45
C ASP A 49 -2.57 26.49 -12.79
N ASP A 50 -2.17 27.64 -13.34
CA ASP A 50 -1.06 28.46 -12.85
C ASP A 50 -1.53 29.56 -11.87
N VAL A 51 -2.82 29.60 -11.52
CA VAL A 51 -3.38 30.66 -10.67
C VAL A 51 -3.74 30.10 -9.30
N ASN A 52 -3.20 30.70 -8.24
CA ASN A 52 -3.65 30.42 -6.88
C ASN A 52 -5.00 31.10 -6.62
N ILE A 53 -6.08 30.41 -7.02
CA ILE A 53 -7.47 30.87 -6.89
C ILE A 53 -7.80 31.28 -5.45
N ARG A 54 -7.20 30.60 -4.46
CA ARG A 54 -7.43 30.84 -3.04
C ARG A 54 -6.86 32.18 -2.57
N ALA A 55 -5.68 32.55 -3.07
CA ALA A 55 -5.10 33.87 -2.81
C ALA A 55 -6.00 34.96 -3.41
N LYS A 56 -6.39 34.80 -4.69
CA LYS A 56 -7.18 35.80 -5.41
C LYS A 56 -8.61 36.03 -4.88
N ALA A 57 -9.18 35.09 -4.13
CA ALA A 57 -10.56 35.18 -3.66
C ALA A 57 -10.70 35.80 -2.26
N TYR A 58 -9.63 35.80 -1.46
CA TYR A 58 -9.67 36.20 -0.05
C TYR A 58 -8.66 37.30 0.31
N GLU A 59 -7.69 37.60 -0.57
CA GLU A 59 -6.95 38.87 -0.59
C GLU A 59 -7.65 39.88 -1.49
#